data_AF-A0A642PPY9-F1
#
_entry.id   AF-A0A642PPY9-F1
#
_cell.length_a   1.000
_cell.length_b   1.000
_cell.length_c   1.000
_cell.angle_alpha   90.00
_cell.angle_beta   90.00
_cell.angle_gamma   90.00
#
_symmetry.space_group_name_H-M   'P 1'
#
loop_
_entity.id
_entity.type
_entity.pdbx_description
1 polymer ?
#
loop_
_entity_poly.entity_id
_entity_poly.type
_entity_poly.pdbx_seq_one_letter_code
_entity_poly.pdbx_strand_id
1 'polypeptide(L)'
;MVKKFLTIMFASVMAMLAFTAYSNDDEPQGPSGEKMLENIDKIIVDQADAGNLYQKKDDAARFILVADSKEAAHGVCEKFILDQWDGKQRTVKLPDNCGRISLTPGSDESIFYTVSFNALKNFKEPDMTVVIVPEEYMDGDNLAIDQYFPARWTEKCPNCGHKWKTFASGPYTCSECGHKFD
;
A
#
# COMPACT_ATOMS: atom_id res chain seq x y z
N MET A 1 9.65 43.34 -47.38
CA MET A 1 9.98 44.61 -46.70
C MET A 1 10.08 44.35 -45.21
N VAL A 2 11.27 44.53 -44.65
CA VAL A 2 11.64 44.28 -43.25
C VAL A 2 11.34 45.53 -42.41
N LYS A 3 10.74 45.35 -41.23
CA LYS A 3 10.75 46.30 -40.10
C LYS A 3 10.23 45.56 -38.86
N LYS A 4 10.81 45.63 -37.66
CA LYS A 4 12.15 45.93 -37.15
C LYS A 4 12.09 45.39 -35.70
N PHE A 5 13.18 44.78 -35.26
CA PHE A 5 13.41 44.24 -33.93
C PHE A 5 13.09 45.22 -32.80
N LEU A 6 12.43 44.75 -31.73
CA LEU A 6 12.64 45.30 -30.39
C LEU A 6 12.94 44.15 -29.40
N THR A 7 14.23 44.05 -29.13
CA THR A 7 14.88 43.32 -28.06
C THR A 7 14.33 43.78 -26.70
N ILE A 8 13.82 42.85 -25.89
CA ILE A 8 13.65 43.07 -24.45
C ILE A 8 14.81 42.34 -23.76
N MET A 9 15.74 43.14 -23.25
CA MET A 9 16.89 42.66 -22.49
C MET A 9 16.51 42.37 -21.04
N PHE A 10 17.13 41.29 -20.55
CA PHE A 10 17.43 40.91 -19.18
C PHE A 10 17.45 42.03 -18.13
N ALA A 11 16.78 41.76 -16.99
CA ALA A 11 17.25 42.18 -15.68
C ALA A 11 17.12 40.99 -14.71
N SER A 12 18.22 40.27 -14.57
CA SER A 12 18.46 39.22 -13.58
C SER A 12 18.41 39.79 -12.16
N VAL A 13 17.43 39.36 -11.36
CA VAL A 13 17.52 39.46 -9.90
C VAL A 13 18.08 38.14 -9.39
N MET A 14 19.42 38.04 -9.39
CA MET A 14 20.12 37.07 -8.57
C MET A 14 20.02 37.53 -7.12
N ALA A 15 18.98 37.08 -6.43
CA ALA A 15 18.99 37.09 -4.98
C ALA A 15 19.98 36.01 -4.52
N MET A 16 21.22 36.43 -4.27
CA MET A 16 22.20 35.65 -3.51
C MET A 16 21.62 35.39 -2.12
N LEU A 17 20.94 34.27 -1.93
CA LEU A 17 20.83 33.67 -0.62
C LEU A 17 22.17 32.96 -0.38
N ALA A 18 22.93 33.54 0.53
CA ALA A 18 24.18 33.01 1.01
C ALA A 18 23.99 31.54 1.38
N PHE A 19 24.72 30.67 0.69
CA PHE A 19 25.02 29.34 1.18
C PHE A 19 25.84 29.51 2.46
N THR A 20 25.15 29.64 3.60
CA THR A 20 25.71 29.11 4.83
C THR A 20 25.82 27.61 4.59
N ALA A 21 27.04 27.14 4.38
CA ALA A 21 27.36 25.73 4.37
C ALA A 21 26.90 25.11 5.70
N TYR A 22 25.68 24.58 5.70
CA TYR A 22 25.30 23.50 6.59
C TYR A 22 25.17 22.28 5.68
N SER A 23 26.26 21.53 5.64
CA SER A 23 26.34 20.24 4.99
C SER A 23 25.44 19.27 5.75
N ASN A 24 24.13 19.33 5.51
CA ASN A 24 23.26 18.20 5.77
C ASN A 24 22.95 17.59 4.41
N ASP A 25 23.81 16.64 4.06
CA ASP A 25 23.71 15.72 2.93
C ASP A 25 22.60 14.68 3.20
N ASP A 26 21.47 15.12 3.78
CA ASP A 26 20.31 14.28 4.00
C ASP A 26 19.45 14.35 2.73
N GLU A 27 19.83 13.54 1.74
CA GLU A 27 18.84 13.02 0.78
C GLU A 27 17.60 12.61 1.57
N PRO A 28 16.37 12.91 1.10
CA PRO A 28 15.17 12.49 1.81
C PRO A 28 15.22 10.97 1.98
N GLN A 29 15.49 10.52 3.21
CA GLN A 29 15.56 9.11 3.52
C GLN A 29 14.19 8.50 3.21
N GLY A 30 14.18 7.47 2.36
CA GLY A 30 12.97 6.72 2.05
C GLY A 30 12.31 6.18 3.33
N PRO A 31 11.03 5.79 3.26
CA PRO A 31 10.33 5.26 4.44
C PRO A 31 11.06 4.04 5.00
N SER A 32 11.19 3.95 6.33
CA SER A 32 11.69 2.75 7.01
C SER A 32 10.82 1.52 6.69
N GLY A 33 11.38 0.32 6.89
CA GLY A 33 10.63 -0.93 6.72
C GLY A 33 9.40 -1.01 7.64
N GLU A 34 9.50 -0.51 8.87
CA GLU A 34 8.38 -0.43 9.82
C GLU A 34 7.23 0.41 9.27
N LYS A 35 7.51 1.64 8.80
CA LYS A 35 6.52 2.52 8.17
C LYS A 35 5.89 1.91 6.90
N MET A 36 6.63 1.11 6.13
CA MET A 36 6.07 0.35 5.02
C MET A 36 5.08 -0.71 5.51
N LEU A 37 5.42 -1.46 6.57
CA LEU A 37 4.54 -2.48 7.16
C LEU A 37 3.27 -1.85 7.74
N GLU A 38 3.38 -0.74 8.48
CA GLU A 38 2.22 0.03 8.98
C GLU A 38 1.30 0.49 7.84
N ASN A 39 1.88 0.95 6.73
CA ASN A 39 1.12 1.37 5.57
C ASN A 39 0.38 0.19 4.90
N ILE A 40 1.03 -0.97 4.78
CA ILE A 40 0.39 -2.19 4.25
C ILE A 40 -0.79 -2.60 5.15
N ASP A 41 -0.58 -2.65 6.47
CA ASP A 41 -1.64 -2.99 7.44
C ASP A 41 -2.82 -2.04 7.31
N LYS A 42 -2.54 -0.74 7.29
CA LYS A 42 -3.56 0.30 7.12
C LYS A 42 -4.36 0.12 5.83
N ILE A 43 -3.71 -0.10 4.69
CA ILE A 43 -4.42 -0.28 3.41
C ILE A 43 -5.32 -1.51 3.47
N ILE A 44 -4.84 -2.62 4.02
CA ILE A 44 -5.62 -3.86 4.16
C ILE A 44 -6.85 -3.62 5.05
N VAL A 45 -6.67 -2.96 6.19
CA VAL A 45 -7.77 -2.62 7.12
C VAL A 45 -8.76 -1.65 6.47
N ASP A 46 -8.28 -0.59 5.81
CA ASP A 46 -9.13 0.41 5.15
C ASP A 46 -9.99 -0.24 4.05
N GLN A 47 -9.44 -1.18 3.29
CA GLN A 47 -10.17 -1.92 2.24
C GLN A 47 -11.17 -2.93 2.81
N ALA A 48 -10.82 -3.60 3.92
CA ALA A 48 -11.74 -4.44 4.66
C ALA A 48 -12.93 -3.64 5.23
N ASP A 49 -12.66 -2.45 5.76
CA ASP A 49 -13.67 -1.56 6.34
C ASP A 49 -14.58 -0.93 5.31
N ALA A 50 -14.05 -0.65 4.11
CA ALA A 50 -14.84 -0.25 2.95
C ALA A 50 -15.73 -1.38 2.42
N GLY A 51 -15.53 -2.63 2.85
CA GLY A 51 -16.28 -3.79 2.34
C GLY A 51 -15.75 -4.33 1.01
N ASN A 52 -14.55 -3.93 0.61
CA ASN A 52 -13.95 -4.28 -0.68
C ASN A 52 -13.04 -5.49 -0.60
N LEU A 53 -12.64 -5.93 0.60
CA LEU A 53 -11.68 -7.01 0.80
C LEU A 53 -12.37 -8.29 1.31
N TYR A 54 -12.11 -9.39 0.61
CA TYR A 54 -12.66 -10.71 0.88
C TYR A 54 -11.53 -11.72 1.06
N GLN A 55 -11.64 -12.57 2.08
CA GLN A 55 -10.69 -13.64 2.36
C GLN A 55 -11.26 -14.98 1.89
N LYS A 56 -10.41 -15.81 1.28
CA LYS A 56 -10.79 -17.18 0.91
C LYS A 56 -10.92 -18.06 2.15
N LYS A 57 -11.99 -18.83 2.24
CA LYS A 57 -12.33 -19.71 3.39
C LYS A 57 -11.21 -20.67 3.76
N ASP A 58 -10.72 -21.39 2.77
CA ASP A 58 -9.79 -22.51 2.94
C ASP A 58 -8.33 -22.09 2.66
N ASP A 59 -8.08 -20.79 2.50
CA ASP A 59 -6.75 -20.23 2.26
C ASP A 59 -6.67 -18.81 2.85
N ALA A 60 -6.22 -18.72 4.10
CA ALA A 60 -6.13 -17.47 4.84
C ALA A 60 -5.17 -16.45 4.20
N ALA A 61 -4.27 -16.90 3.31
CA ALA A 61 -3.30 -16.10 2.59
C ALA A 61 -3.82 -15.58 1.24
N ARG A 62 -5.05 -15.93 0.82
CA ARG A 62 -5.67 -15.46 -0.43
C ARG A 62 -6.76 -14.44 -0.15
N PHE A 63 -6.60 -13.29 -0.77
CA PHE A 63 -7.53 -12.18 -0.71
C PHE A 63 -7.99 -11.77 -2.11
N ILE A 64 -9.25 -11.34 -2.18
CA ILE A 64 -9.83 -10.66 -3.33
C ILE A 64 -10.16 -9.24 -2.90
N LEU A 65 -9.67 -8.26 -3.66
CA LEU A 65 -9.99 -6.85 -3.48
C LEU A 65 -10.80 -6.39 -4.68
N VAL A 66 -12.00 -5.87 -4.44
CA VAL A 66 -12.82 -5.27 -5.50
C VAL A 66 -12.43 -3.82 -5.68
N ALA A 67 -12.27 -3.42 -6.94
CA ALA A 67 -12.04 -2.05 -7.32
C ALA A 67 -12.98 -1.64 -8.46
N ASP A 68 -13.52 -0.43 -8.37
CA ASP A 68 -14.46 0.14 -9.34
C ASP A 68 -13.85 0.30 -10.74
N SER A 69 -12.53 0.38 -10.84
CA SER A 69 -11.83 0.50 -12.12
C SER A 69 -10.36 0.05 -12.02
N LYS A 70 -9.75 -0.15 -13.20
CA LYS A 70 -8.32 -0.46 -13.30
C LYS A 70 -7.44 0.68 -12.78
N GLU A 71 -7.88 1.92 -12.91
CA GLU A 71 -7.19 3.11 -12.38
C GLU A 71 -7.24 3.14 -10.85
N ALA A 72 -8.41 2.84 -10.26
CA ALA A 72 -8.55 2.73 -8.81
C ALA A 72 -7.66 1.60 -8.25
N ALA A 73 -7.69 0.44 -8.92
CA ALA A 73 -6.83 -0.70 -8.60
C ALA A 73 -5.34 -0.34 -8.70
N HIS A 74 -4.95 0.44 -9.71
CA HIS A 74 -3.57 0.90 -9.88
C HIS A 74 -3.13 1.81 -8.73
N GLY A 75 -3.99 2.75 -8.33
CA GLY A 75 -3.73 3.62 -7.18
C GLY A 75 -3.60 2.85 -5.86
N VAL A 76 -4.30 1.72 -5.70
CA VAL A 76 -4.08 0.82 -4.55
C VAL A 76 -2.70 0.17 -4.60
N CYS A 77 -2.26 -0.32 -5.76
CA CYS A 77 -0.91 -0.87 -5.94
C CYS A 77 0.20 0.14 -5.61
N GLU A 78 0.08 1.39 -6.09
CA GLU A 78 1.02 2.47 -5.77
C GLU A 78 1.05 2.81 -4.28
N LYS A 79 -0.13 2.84 -3.63
CA LYS A 79 -0.23 3.02 -2.17
C LYS A 79 0.50 1.92 -1.41
N PHE A 80 0.41 0.65 -1.84
CA PHE A 80 1.13 -0.44 -1.17
C PHE A 80 2.65 -0.27 -1.21
N ILE A 81 3.20 0.24 -2.32
CA ILE A 81 4.65 0.40 -2.48
C ILE A 81 5.17 1.79 -2.11
N LEU A 82 4.28 2.73 -1.77
CA LEU A 82 4.59 4.16 -1.52
C LEU A 82 5.41 4.80 -2.65
N ASP A 83 5.12 4.42 -3.88
CA ASP A 83 5.86 4.84 -5.08
C ASP A 83 4.96 4.75 -6.31
N GLN A 84 5.35 5.45 -7.38
CA GLN A 84 4.68 5.35 -8.67
C GLN A 84 4.96 4.02 -9.36
N TRP A 85 4.02 3.56 -10.17
CA TRP A 85 4.15 2.30 -10.88
C TRP A 85 3.85 2.43 -12.37
N ASP A 86 4.67 1.82 -13.22
CA ASP A 86 4.49 1.89 -14.68
C ASP A 86 3.51 0.82 -15.22
N GLY A 87 2.87 0.06 -14.32
CA GLY A 87 1.91 -1.00 -14.65
C GLY A 87 2.56 -2.31 -15.11
N LYS A 88 3.90 -2.42 -15.15
CA LYS A 88 4.60 -3.65 -15.52
C LYS A 88 4.95 -4.49 -14.30
N GLN A 89 5.25 -5.76 -14.51
CA GLN A 89 5.69 -6.62 -13.42
C GLN A 89 6.90 -6.00 -12.67
N ARG A 90 6.75 -5.80 -11.36
CA ARG A 90 7.75 -5.15 -10.51
C ARG A 90 7.81 -5.83 -9.15
N THR A 91 9.00 -6.03 -8.61
CA THR A 91 9.20 -6.45 -7.22
C THR A 91 9.92 -5.36 -6.45
N VAL A 92 9.34 -4.96 -5.31
CA VAL A 92 9.87 -3.97 -4.38
C VAL A 92 10.33 -4.70 -3.12
N LYS A 93 11.61 -4.57 -2.77
CA LYS A 93 12.12 -5.05 -1.47
C LYS A 93 11.82 -3.98 -0.43
N LEU A 94 11.21 -4.39 0.69
CA LEU A 94 11.01 -3.49 1.81
C LEU A 94 12.35 -3.26 2.53
N PRO A 95 12.62 -2.05 3.03
CA PRO A 95 13.80 -1.77 3.85
C PRO A 95 13.84 -2.65 5.10
N ASP A 96 14.99 -2.68 5.78
CA ASP A 96 15.19 -3.37 7.07
C ASP A 96 14.88 -4.89 7.05
N ASN A 97 14.95 -5.48 5.84
CA ASN A 97 14.56 -6.86 5.57
C ASN A 97 13.13 -7.17 6.04
N CYS A 98 12.20 -6.22 5.88
CA CYS A 98 10.80 -6.37 6.28
C CYS A 98 9.95 -7.18 5.30
N GLY A 99 10.53 -7.69 4.21
CA GLY A 99 9.85 -8.52 3.21
C GLY A 99 9.94 -7.91 1.82
N ARG A 100 9.02 -8.32 0.94
CA ARG A 100 8.92 -7.79 -0.43
C ARG A 100 7.48 -7.81 -0.93
N ILE A 101 7.19 -6.92 -1.87
CA ILE A 101 5.92 -6.80 -2.59
C ILE A 101 6.21 -7.07 -4.06
N SER A 102 5.43 -7.93 -4.71
CA SER A 102 5.46 -8.12 -6.16
C SER A 102 4.12 -7.68 -6.75
N LEU A 103 4.18 -6.75 -7.70
CA LEU A 103 3.06 -6.26 -8.47
C LEU A 103 3.08 -6.93 -9.85
N THR A 104 1.97 -7.52 -10.25
CA THR A 104 1.82 -8.21 -11.54
C THR A 104 0.55 -7.70 -12.23
N PRO A 105 0.62 -7.19 -13.48
CA PRO A 105 -0.58 -6.90 -14.26
C PRO A 105 -1.35 -8.18 -14.57
N GLY A 106 -2.69 -8.09 -14.52
CA GLY A 106 -3.55 -9.19 -14.98
C GLY A 106 -3.36 -9.46 -16.48
N SER A 107 -3.60 -10.71 -16.87
CA SER A 107 -3.48 -11.17 -18.26
C SER A 107 -4.72 -10.90 -19.12
N ASP A 108 -5.86 -10.59 -18.50
CA ASP A 108 -7.14 -10.34 -19.14
C ASP A 108 -8.00 -9.37 -18.29
N GLU A 109 -9.22 -9.07 -18.75
CA GLU A 109 -10.11 -8.08 -18.12
C GLU A 109 -10.73 -8.57 -16.79
N SER A 110 -10.66 -9.86 -16.45
CA SER A 110 -11.24 -10.41 -15.22
C SER A 110 -10.40 -10.11 -13.98
N ILE A 111 -9.14 -9.73 -14.15
CA ILE A 111 -8.20 -9.38 -13.08
C ILE A 111 -7.46 -8.12 -13.49
N PHE A 112 -7.54 -7.07 -12.67
CA PHE A 112 -6.75 -5.88 -12.92
C PHE A 112 -5.28 -6.11 -12.57
N TYR A 113 -5.02 -6.54 -11.32
CA TYR A 113 -3.66 -6.72 -10.80
C TYR A 113 -3.61 -7.86 -9.79
N THR A 114 -2.42 -8.43 -9.61
CA THR A 114 -2.11 -9.32 -8.49
C THR A 114 -0.96 -8.71 -7.68
N VAL A 115 -1.16 -8.59 -6.38
CA VAL A 115 -0.17 -8.14 -5.40
C VAL A 115 0.21 -9.32 -4.53
N SER A 116 1.47 -9.75 -4.60
CA SER A 116 2.00 -10.80 -3.73
C SER A 116 2.94 -10.19 -2.70
N PHE A 117 2.66 -10.47 -1.44
CA PHE A 117 3.51 -10.13 -0.31
C PHE A 117 4.29 -11.37 0.09
N ASN A 118 5.59 -11.22 0.33
CA ASN A 118 6.43 -12.33 0.76
C ASN A 118 7.33 -11.97 1.93
N ALA A 119 7.40 -12.91 2.88
CA ALA A 119 8.17 -12.80 4.10
C ALA A 119 7.94 -11.45 4.83
N LEU A 120 6.69 -10.97 4.88
CA LEU A 120 6.36 -9.79 5.66
C LEU A 120 6.57 -10.07 7.14
N LYS A 121 7.38 -9.24 7.80
CA LYS A 121 7.54 -9.31 9.25
C LYS A 121 6.29 -8.79 9.94
N ASN A 122 5.93 -9.38 11.07
CA ASN A 122 4.82 -8.91 11.91
C ASN A 122 3.48 -8.89 11.17
N PHE A 123 3.21 -9.91 10.35
CA PHE A 123 1.91 -10.17 9.74
C PHE A 123 1.41 -11.56 10.10
N LYS A 124 0.09 -11.74 10.22
CA LYS A 124 -0.53 -13.05 10.51
C LYS A 124 -0.22 -14.06 9.41
N GLU A 125 -0.27 -13.60 8.16
CA GLU A 125 0.14 -14.36 6.98
C GLU A 125 1.33 -13.63 6.32
N PRO A 126 2.58 -14.06 6.59
CA PRO A 126 3.78 -13.42 6.05
C PRO A 126 3.90 -13.52 4.53
N ASP A 127 3.34 -14.58 3.96
CA ASP A 127 3.21 -14.80 2.53
C ASP A 127 1.72 -14.77 2.18
N MET A 128 1.29 -13.75 1.44
CA MET A 128 -0.11 -13.61 1.04
C MET A 128 -0.25 -12.98 -0.34
N THR A 129 -1.43 -13.16 -0.94
CA THR A 129 -1.75 -12.63 -2.27
C THR A 129 -3.09 -11.91 -2.23
N VAL A 130 -3.10 -10.68 -2.74
CA VAL A 130 -4.29 -9.89 -3.00
C VAL A 130 -4.49 -9.84 -4.52
N VAL A 131 -5.59 -10.42 -5.00
CA VAL A 131 -6.00 -10.32 -6.41
C VAL A 131 -7.01 -9.18 -6.50
N ILE A 132 -6.69 -8.16 -7.30
CA ILE A 132 -7.55 -6.99 -7.48
C ILE A 132 -8.39 -7.19 -8.74
N VAL A 133 -9.71 -7.17 -8.57
CA VAL A 133 -10.70 -7.54 -9.58
C VAL A 133 -11.74 -6.43 -9.77
N PRO A 134 -12.39 -6.36 -10.94
CA PRO A 134 -13.54 -5.48 -11.15
C PRO A 134 -14.77 -5.93 -10.33
N GLU A 135 -15.76 -5.05 -10.20
CA GLU A 135 -17.02 -5.36 -9.50
C GLU A 135 -17.78 -6.52 -10.17
N GLU A 136 -17.76 -6.62 -11.50
CA GLU A 136 -18.42 -7.69 -12.25
C GLU A 136 -17.83 -9.08 -11.94
N TYR A 137 -16.65 -9.16 -11.32
CA TYR A 137 -16.08 -10.41 -10.82
C TYR A 137 -16.96 -11.02 -9.71
N MET A 138 -17.69 -10.18 -8.96
CA MET A 138 -18.64 -10.60 -7.92
C MET A 138 -19.95 -11.15 -8.48
N ASP A 139 -20.34 -10.75 -9.68
CA ASP A 139 -21.65 -11.09 -10.27
C ASP A 139 -21.68 -12.47 -10.94
N GLY A 140 -20.52 -13.12 -11.09
CA GLY A 140 -20.41 -14.49 -11.63
C GLY A 140 -20.19 -15.56 -10.57
N ASP A 141 -20.02 -16.82 -11.00
CA ASP A 141 -19.67 -17.95 -10.12
C ASP A 141 -18.24 -17.86 -9.52
N ASN A 142 -17.50 -16.78 -9.80
CA ASN A 142 -16.10 -16.61 -9.40
C ASN A 142 -15.93 -16.41 -7.89
N LEU A 143 -16.94 -15.82 -7.25
CA LEU A 143 -17.01 -15.60 -5.82
C LEU A 143 -18.25 -16.29 -5.28
N ALA A 144 -18.28 -17.60 -5.44
CA ALA A 144 -19.24 -18.41 -4.71
C ALA A 144 -19.17 -18.02 -3.22
N ILE A 145 -20.29 -17.53 -2.69
CA ILE A 145 -20.42 -16.93 -1.34
C ILE A 145 -19.95 -17.91 -0.24
N ASP A 146 -19.92 -19.20 -0.54
CA ASP A 146 -19.41 -20.24 0.34
C ASP A 146 -17.87 -20.33 0.39
N GLN A 147 -17.16 -19.70 -0.55
CA GLN A 147 -15.70 -19.74 -0.68
C GLN A 147 -15.00 -18.47 -0.20
N TYR A 148 -15.68 -17.31 -0.18
CA TYR A 148 -15.08 -16.02 0.20
C TYR A 148 -15.94 -15.28 1.22
N PHE A 149 -15.29 -14.69 2.23
CA PHE A 149 -15.95 -13.96 3.31
C PHE A 149 -15.37 -12.56 3.45
N PRO A 150 -16.17 -11.54 3.82
CA PRO A 150 -15.66 -10.22 4.14
C PRO A 150 -14.54 -10.32 5.19
N ALA A 151 -13.38 -9.78 4.86
CA ALA A 151 -12.22 -9.85 5.72
C ALA A 151 -12.43 -8.99 6.96
N ARG A 152 -12.23 -9.55 8.16
CA ARG A 152 -12.45 -8.84 9.42
C ARG A 152 -11.44 -9.30 10.47
N TRP A 153 -10.70 -8.35 11.01
CA TRP A 153 -9.75 -8.60 12.10
C TRP A 153 -9.92 -7.55 13.16
N THR A 154 -9.92 -7.97 14.42
CA THR A 154 -10.00 -7.08 15.56
C THR A 154 -9.13 -7.63 16.67
N GLU A 155 -8.17 -6.84 17.09
CA GLU A 155 -7.34 -7.11 18.26
C GLU A 155 -7.92 -6.42 19.49
N LYS A 156 -7.61 -6.96 20.65
CA LYS A 156 -8.05 -6.44 21.94
C LYS A 156 -6.87 -6.40 22.91
N CYS A 157 -6.59 -5.23 23.47
CA CYS A 157 -5.62 -5.09 24.54
C CYS A 157 -6.06 -5.93 25.76
N PRO A 158 -5.20 -6.84 26.27
CA PRO A 158 -5.54 -7.67 27.43
C PRO A 158 -5.61 -6.86 28.74
N ASN A 159 -4.92 -5.71 28.80
CA ASN A 159 -4.86 -4.88 29.99
C ASN A 159 -6.07 -3.94 30.14
N CYS A 160 -6.37 -3.12 29.13
CA CYS A 160 -7.46 -2.12 29.21
C CYS A 160 -8.71 -2.49 28.41
N GLY A 161 -8.65 -3.54 27.58
CA GLY A 161 -9.77 -3.97 26.74
C GLY A 161 -10.04 -3.12 25.50
N HIS A 162 -9.22 -2.10 25.21
CA HIS A 162 -9.29 -1.33 23.98
C HIS A 162 -9.18 -2.25 22.75
N LYS A 163 -9.98 -2.00 21.72
CA LYS A 163 -10.05 -2.80 20.50
C LYS A 163 -9.70 -1.95 19.29
N TRP A 164 -8.95 -2.52 18.36
CA TRP A 164 -8.65 -1.92 17.06
C TRP A 164 -8.59 -3.00 15.98
N LYS A 165 -8.69 -2.59 14.71
CA LYS A 165 -8.56 -3.49 13.57
C LYS A 165 -7.11 -3.49 13.11
N THR A 166 -6.55 -4.68 12.90
CA THR A 166 -5.21 -4.88 12.37
C THR A 166 -5.08 -6.29 11.79
N PHE A 167 -4.37 -6.40 10.68
CA PHE A 167 -3.95 -7.63 10.05
C PHE A 167 -2.48 -7.97 10.37
N ALA A 168 -1.72 -7.01 10.87
CA ALA A 168 -0.43 -7.24 11.48
C ALA A 168 -0.52 -8.30 12.60
N SER A 169 0.61 -8.96 12.87
CA SER A 169 0.82 -9.80 14.05
C SER A 169 1.78 -9.10 15.00
N GLY A 170 1.57 -9.29 16.31
CA GLY A 170 2.34 -8.61 17.36
C GLY A 170 3.83 -8.96 17.36
N PRO A 171 4.65 -8.22 18.13
CA PRO A 171 4.26 -7.52 19.35
C PRO A 171 3.56 -6.18 19.10
N TYR A 172 2.43 -5.97 19.78
CA TYR A 172 1.64 -4.75 19.74
C TYR A 172 1.97 -3.81 20.89
N THR A 173 1.77 -2.52 20.67
CA THR A 173 1.70 -1.51 21.73
C THR A 173 0.30 -0.89 21.72
N CYS A 174 -0.44 -1.04 22.83
CA CYS A 174 -1.78 -0.46 22.93
C CYS A 174 -1.71 1.07 22.94
N SER A 175 -2.41 1.73 22.01
CA SER A 175 -2.50 3.19 21.89
C SER A 175 -3.12 3.86 23.12
N GLU A 176 -4.06 3.21 23.81
CA GLU A 176 -4.76 3.79 24.95
C GLU A 176 -3.99 3.71 26.27
N CYS A 177 -3.32 2.57 26.55
CA CYS A 177 -2.69 2.33 27.85
C CYS A 177 -1.19 2.08 27.79
N GLY A 178 -0.57 2.08 26.59
CA GLY A 178 0.85 1.82 26.39
C GLY A 178 1.29 0.39 26.69
N HIS A 179 0.37 -0.50 27.07
CA HIS A 179 0.69 -1.89 27.36
C HIS A 179 1.18 -2.62 26.11
N LYS A 180 2.32 -3.31 26.24
CA LYS A 180 2.91 -4.13 25.20
C LYS A 180 2.54 -5.59 25.39
N PHE A 181 2.09 -6.25 24.34
CA PHE A 181 1.70 -7.66 24.36
C PHE A 181 1.85 -8.27 22.97
N ASP A 182 1.93 -9.60 22.91
CA ASP A 182 2.04 -10.36 21.66
C ASP A 182 0.67 -10.60 21.02
#